data_AF-A0A1Q6XN59-F1
#
_entry.id   AF-A0A1Q6XN59-F1
#
_cell.length_a   1.000
_cell.length_b   1.000
_cell.length_c   1.000
_cell.angle_alpha   90.00
_cell.angle_beta   90.00
_cell.angle_gamma   90.00
#
_symmetry.space_group_name_H-M   'P 1'
#
loop_
_entity.id
_entity.type
_entity.pdbx_description
1 polymer ?
#
loop_
_entity_poly.entity_id
_entity_poly.type
_entity_poly.pdbx_seq_one_letter_code
_entity_poly.pdbx_strand_id
1 'polypeptide(L)'
;MKRIGIVVKAESPETKALLKELVPWLRARGKDPLLDPATAKLIGETASSLKKDFAALADMLVVLGGDGTMLAAARLVEDRPIPILGVNTGGLGFLTAVTSHMVQLEISIDGQFVTGLRGDGLIISTPTGSTAYSMAAGGPILNPAVHALILTPICPHTLTNRPIVIPQEAHVAVMLVSKDEGAMVTFDGQAGIALQPRDLIEVRASENKTRLIRFADRTYYDMLRKKLKWGES
;
A
#
# COMPACT_ATOMS: atom_id res chain seq x y z
N MET A 1 -0.16 31.41 -10.05
CA MET A 1 -1.13 30.65 -9.25
C MET A 1 -1.48 31.43 -7.99
N LYS A 2 -2.65 32.05 -8.01
CA LYS A 2 -3.25 32.83 -6.93
C LYS A 2 -4.50 32.14 -6.38
N ARG A 3 -5.32 31.49 -7.22
CA ARG A 3 -6.56 30.80 -6.82
C ARG A 3 -6.44 29.28 -6.91
N ILE A 4 -6.82 28.57 -5.85
CA ILE A 4 -6.67 27.11 -5.74
C ILE A 4 -8.02 26.49 -5.39
N GLY A 5 -8.60 25.69 -6.28
CA GLY A 5 -9.87 25.00 -6.03
C GLY A 5 -9.67 23.73 -5.21
N ILE A 6 -10.36 23.60 -4.08
CA ILE A 6 -10.23 22.42 -3.21
C ILE A 6 -11.42 21.49 -3.42
N VAL A 7 -11.15 20.31 -3.99
CA VAL A 7 -12.17 19.32 -4.34
C VAL A 7 -12.14 18.18 -3.33
N VAL A 8 -13.21 18.07 -2.54
CA VAL A 8 -13.42 17.01 -1.55
C VAL A 8 -14.67 16.20 -1.94
N LYS A 9 -14.68 14.88 -1.65
CA LYS A 9 -15.87 14.03 -1.85
C LYS A 9 -16.32 13.31 -0.58
N ALA A 10 -15.40 12.85 0.27
CA ALA A 10 -15.74 12.11 1.48
C ALA A 10 -15.55 13.00 2.72
N GLU A 11 -16.55 13.01 3.60
CA GLU A 11 -16.48 13.66 4.90
C GLU A 11 -15.75 12.75 5.91
N SER A 12 -14.47 12.49 5.68
CA SER A 12 -13.66 11.71 6.62
C SER A 12 -13.02 12.60 7.70
N PRO A 13 -12.79 12.09 8.93
CA PRO A 13 -12.06 12.82 9.96
C PRO A 13 -10.69 13.32 9.50
N GLU A 14 -9.96 12.52 8.73
CA GLU A 14 -8.63 12.81 8.19
C GLU A 14 -8.69 13.96 7.18
N THR A 15 -9.66 13.91 6.27
CA THR A 15 -9.89 14.97 5.28
C THR A 15 -10.22 16.29 5.96
N LYS A 16 -11.05 16.25 7.01
CA LYS A 16 -11.41 17.43 7.79
C LYS A 16 -10.22 18.02 8.55
N ALA A 17 -9.37 17.18 9.14
CA ALA A 17 -8.14 17.63 9.80
C ALA A 17 -7.20 18.31 8.80
N LEU A 18 -6.94 17.66 7.66
CA LEU A 18 -6.07 18.22 6.61
C LEU A 18 -6.61 19.55 6.06
N LEU A 19 -7.92 19.65 5.82
CA LEU A 19 -8.54 20.91 5.37
C LEU A 19 -8.32 22.06 6.35
N LYS A 20 -8.41 21.80 7.66
CA LYS A 20 -8.19 22.79 8.71
C LYS A 20 -6.75 23.30 8.76
N GLU A 21 -5.79 22.51 8.28
CA GLU A 21 -4.39 22.93 8.18
C GLU A 21 -4.10 23.59 6.82
N LEU A 22 -4.56 22.97 5.73
CA LEU A 22 -4.26 23.38 4.36
C LEU A 22 -4.82 24.77 4.03
N VAL A 23 -6.07 25.05 4.41
CA VAL A 23 -6.72 26.33 4.06
C VAL A 23 -6.00 27.53 4.70
N PRO A 24 -5.73 27.55 6.02
CA PRO A 24 -4.90 28.60 6.63
C PRO A 24 -3.49 28.66 6.05
N TRP A 25 -2.86 27.51 5.80
CA TRP A 25 -1.50 27.43 5.25
C TRP A 25 -1.38 28.06 3.86
N LEU A 26 -2.40 27.87 3.01
CA LEU A 26 -2.51 28.49 1.69
C LEU A 26 -2.69 30.01 1.79
N ARG A 27 -3.60 30.45 2.68
CA ARG A 27 -3.85 31.89 2.91
C ARG A 27 -2.63 32.62 3.44
N ALA A 28 -1.90 32.02 4.38
CA ALA A 28 -0.66 32.56 4.91
C ALA A 28 0.42 32.80 3.83
N ARG A 29 0.33 32.10 2.69
CA ARG A 29 1.21 32.25 1.52
C ARG A 29 0.61 33.15 0.43
N GLY A 30 -0.42 33.93 0.76
CA GLY A 30 -1.10 34.84 -0.16
C GLY A 30 -1.88 34.13 -1.27
N LYS A 31 -2.30 32.87 -1.05
CA LYS A 31 -3.16 32.13 -1.97
C LYS A 31 -4.63 32.24 -1.55
N ASP A 32 -5.51 32.10 -2.53
CA ASP A 32 -6.97 32.24 -2.41
C ASP A 32 -7.63 30.87 -2.61
N PRO A 33 -7.92 30.12 -1.53
CA PRO A 33 -8.57 28.81 -1.63
C PRO A 33 -10.05 28.95 -1.98
N LEU A 34 -10.47 28.32 -3.08
CA LEU A 34 -11.87 28.21 -3.49
C LEU A 34 -12.52 26.99 -2.84
N LEU A 35 -13.61 27.22 -2.11
CA LEU A 35 -14.34 26.23 -1.32
C LEU A 35 -15.79 26.19 -1.78
N ASP A 36 -16.30 24.99 -2.05
CA ASP A 36 -17.71 24.77 -2.31
C ASP A 36 -18.50 24.68 -0.99
N PRO A 37 -19.84 24.85 -1.01
CA PRO A 37 -20.65 24.84 0.21
C PRO A 37 -20.46 23.61 1.11
N ALA A 38 -20.23 22.43 0.55
CA ALA A 38 -19.99 21.23 1.35
C ALA A 38 -18.61 21.30 2.02
N THR A 39 -17.57 21.63 1.27
CA THR A 39 -16.20 21.75 1.81
C THR A 39 -16.07 22.86 2.85
N ALA A 40 -16.69 24.03 2.62
CA ALA A 40 -16.65 25.15 3.55
C ALA A 40 -17.31 24.79 4.90
N LYS A 41 -18.43 24.06 4.86
CA LYS A 41 -19.13 23.56 6.05
C LYS A 41 -18.26 22.65 6.92
N LEU A 42 -17.37 21.85 6.31
CA LEU A 42 -16.51 20.92 7.06
C LEU A 42 -15.53 21.64 8.00
N ILE A 43 -15.09 22.84 7.63
CA ILE A 43 -14.13 23.64 8.40
C ILE A 43 -14.76 24.86 9.08
N GLY A 44 -16.07 25.06 8.95
CA GLY A 44 -16.77 26.19 9.57
C GLY A 44 -16.53 27.52 8.85
N GLU A 45 -16.25 27.48 7.55
CA GLU A 45 -16.02 28.66 6.72
C GLU A 45 -17.17 28.96 5.77
N THR A 46 -17.11 30.13 5.13
CA THR A 46 -18.06 30.54 4.08
C THR A 46 -17.59 30.05 2.72
N ALA A 47 -18.51 29.50 1.93
CA ALA A 47 -18.25 29.08 0.55
C ALA A 47 -17.88 30.28 -0.32
N SER A 48 -16.90 30.11 -1.19
CA SER A 48 -16.45 31.17 -2.11
C SER A 48 -16.98 30.99 -3.54
N SER A 49 -17.30 29.78 -3.96
CA SER A 49 -17.92 29.51 -5.27
C SER A 49 -18.57 28.12 -5.29
N LEU A 50 -19.38 27.81 -6.31
CA LEU A 50 -19.86 26.44 -6.50
C LEU A 50 -18.78 25.60 -7.18
N LYS A 51 -18.76 24.30 -6.87
CA LYS A 51 -17.78 23.35 -7.42
C LYS A 51 -17.70 23.39 -8.94
N LYS A 52 -18.85 23.53 -9.62
CA LYS A 52 -18.95 23.66 -11.09
C LYS A 52 -18.19 24.87 -11.66
N ASP A 53 -17.95 25.90 -10.86
CA ASP A 53 -17.30 27.13 -11.30
C ASP A 53 -15.78 27.09 -11.08
N PHE A 54 -15.25 26.08 -10.37
CA PHE A 54 -13.82 25.99 -10.06
C PHE A 54 -12.96 25.93 -11.31
N ALA A 55 -13.41 25.24 -12.36
CA ALA A 55 -12.68 25.16 -13.62
C ALA A 55 -12.60 26.51 -14.35
N ALA A 56 -13.45 27.48 -14.02
CA ALA A 56 -13.36 28.83 -14.59
C ALA A 56 -12.52 29.78 -13.70
N LEU A 57 -12.40 29.49 -12.40
CA LEU A 57 -11.88 30.43 -11.40
C LEU A 57 -10.51 30.05 -10.84
N ALA A 58 -10.16 28.77 -10.84
CA ALA A 58 -8.96 28.24 -10.22
C ALA A 58 -7.79 28.21 -11.21
N ASP A 59 -6.58 28.51 -10.73
CA ASP A 59 -5.34 28.28 -11.47
C ASP A 59 -4.85 26.82 -11.36
N MET A 60 -5.41 26.07 -10.41
CA MET A 60 -5.07 24.69 -10.08
C MET A 60 -6.15 24.09 -9.17
N LEU A 61 -6.37 22.78 -9.28
CA LEU A 61 -7.19 22.03 -8.33
C LEU A 61 -6.33 21.19 -7.38
N VAL A 62 -6.66 21.23 -6.09
CA VAL A 62 -6.18 20.28 -5.08
C VAL A 62 -7.33 19.35 -4.73
N VAL A 63 -7.13 18.06 -4.95
CA VAL A 63 -8.13 17.03 -4.72
C VAL A 63 -7.78 16.29 -3.44
N LEU A 64 -8.68 16.30 -2.47
CA LEU A 64 -8.52 15.55 -1.22
C LEU A 64 -9.44 14.33 -1.25
N GLY A 65 -8.86 13.16 -1.48
CA GLY A 65 -9.57 11.88 -1.58
C GLY A 65 -8.84 10.89 -2.47
N GLY A 66 -9.49 9.77 -2.79
CA GLY A 66 -8.94 8.73 -3.68
C GLY A 66 -9.20 8.98 -5.18
N ASP A 67 -8.91 7.98 -6.01
CA ASP A 67 -9.02 8.03 -7.48
C ASP A 67 -10.40 8.48 -7.98
N GLY A 68 -11.48 8.01 -7.34
CA GLY A 68 -12.83 8.42 -7.71
C GLY A 68 -13.08 9.92 -7.55
N THR A 69 -12.39 10.57 -6.62
CA THR A 69 -12.42 12.03 -6.43
C THR A 69 -11.56 12.73 -7.48
N MET A 70 -10.41 12.16 -7.82
CA MET A 70 -9.53 12.69 -8.86
C MET A 70 -10.15 12.60 -10.25
N LEU A 71 -10.83 11.50 -10.58
CA LEU A 71 -11.59 11.37 -11.82
C LEU A 71 -12.77 12.36 -11.87
N ALA A 72 -13.43 12.62 -10.74
CA ALA A 72 -14.46 13.65 -10.66
C ALA A 72 -13.88 15.06 -10.89
N ALA A 73 -12.68 15.35 -10.38
CA ALA A 73 -11.97 16.59 -10.64
C ALA A 73 -11.50 16.70 -12.10
N ALA A 74 -11.03 15.61 -12.71
CA ALA A 74 -10.67 15.58 -14.12
C ALA A 74 -11.88 15.91 -15.02
N ARG A 75 -13.06 15.34 -14.70
CA ARG A 75 -14.31 15.66 -15.40
C ARG A 75 -14.75 17.12 -15.22
N LEU A 76 -14.40 17.74 -14.09
CA LEU A 76 -14.73 19.13 -13.82
C LEU A 76 -13.88 20.09 -14.66
N VAL A 77 -12.61 19.74 -14.89
CA VAL A 77 -11.67 20.56 -15.68
C VAL A 77 -11.95 20.45 -17.18
N GLU A 78 -12.47 19.31 -17.64
CA GLU A 78 -12.67 19.00 -19.07
C GLU A 78 -11.35 19.20 -19.84
N ASP A 79 -11.36 19.92 -20.96
CA ASP A 79 -10.18 20.16 -21.79
C ASP A 79 -9.37 21.41 -21.36
N ARG A 80 -9.67 22.01 -20.20
CA ARG A 80 -8.96 23.21 -19.73
C ARG A 80 -7.57 22.85 -19.21
N PRO A 81 -6.54 23.70 -19.40
CA PRO A 81 -5.17 23.43 -18.97
C PRO A 81 -4.96 23.71 -17.47
N ILE A 82 -5.82 23.15 -16.62
CA ILE A 82 -5.78 23.38 -15.17
C ILE A 82 -5.09 22.17 -14.52
N PRO A 83 -3.92 22.36 -13.88
CA PRO A 83 -3.25 21.27 -13.20
C PRO A 83 -4.10 20.76 -12.02
N ILE A 84 -4.05 19.44 -11.80
CA ILE A 84 -4.75 18.76 -10.70
C ILE A 84 -3.70 18.06 -9.83
N LEU A 85 -3.67 18.37 -8.54
CA LEU A 85 -2.88 17.65 -7.54
C LEU A 85 -3.80 16.79 -6.68
N GLY A 86 -3.63 15.48 -6.78
CA GLY A 86 -4.31 14.52 -5.91
C GLY A 86 -3.54 14.32 -4.61
N VAL A 87 -4.20 14.56 -3.48
CA VAL A 87 -3.73 14.23 -2.13
C VAL A 87 -4.66 13.16 -1.60
N ASN A 88 -4.10 12.01 -1.25
CA ASN A 88 -4.90 10.92 -0.74
C ASN A 88 -5.19 11.16 0.74
N THR A 89 -6.48 11.12 1.08
CA THR A 89 -6.98 11.28 2.45
C THR A 89 -7.66 10.00 2.97
N GLY A 90 -7.39 8.85 2.34
CA GLY A 90 -7.88 7.51 2.70
C GLY A 90 -6.93 6.39 2.27
N GLY A 91 -7.46 5.20 1.91
CA GLY A 91 -6.66 4.05 1.42
C GLY A 91 -5.98 4.30 0.06
N LEU A 92 -4.96 3.52 -0.28
CA LEU A 92 -4.10 3.73 -1.45
C LEU A 92 -4.89 3.83 -2.78
N GLY A 93 -4.78 4.97 -3.48
CA GLY A 93 -5.32 5.19 -4.84
C GLY A 93 -4.20 5.24 -5.89
N PHE A 94 -4.48 4.84 -7.12
CA PHE A 94 -3.55 4.83 -8.26
C PHE A 94 -3.16 6.23 -8.77
N LEU A 95 -4.03 7.22 -8.63
CA LEU A 95 -3.89 8.57 -9.19
C LEU A 95 -3.63 9.62 -8.10
N THR A 96 -4.13 9.38 -6.91
CA THR A 96 -3.94 10.26 -5.74
C THR A 96 -2.77 9.75 -4.93
N ALA A 97 -1.55 10.15 -5.29
CA ALA A 97 -0.33 9.67 -4.65
C ALA A 97 0.30 10.75 -3.75
N VAL A 98 -0.33 11.03 -2.61
CA VAL A 98 0.38 11.59 -1.45
C VAL A 98 -0.19 10.97 -0.18
N THR A 99 0.11 9.68 0.02
CA THR A 99 0.30 8.97 1.30
C THR A 99 0.45 7.48 0.98
N SER A 100 1.68 7.06 0.68
CA SER A 100 2.04 5.64 0.66
C SER A 100 2.68 5.32 2.01
N HIS A 101 2.06 4.41 2.78
CA HIS A 101 2.69 3.83 3.96
C HIS A 101 3.81 2.88 3.48
N MET A 102 4.96 3.45 3.14
CA MET A 102 6.08 2.72 2.59
C MET A 102 6.97 2.24 3.73
N VAL A 103 7.06 0.92 3.89
CA VAL A 103 8.00 0.36 4.84
C VAL A 103 9.39 0.27 4.22
N GLN A 104 10.39 0.67 5.01
CA GLN A 104 11.79 0.44 4.74
C GLN A 104 12.27 -0.70 5.66
N LEU A 105 12.70 -1.80 5.06
CA LEU A 105 13.19 -2.98 5.75
C LEU A 105 14.64 -3.24 5.37
N GLU A 106 15.44 -3.72 6.33
CA GLU A 106 16.75 -4.32 6.06
C GLU A 106 16.66 -5.82 6.28
N ILE A 107 17.09 -6.60 5.29
CA ILE A 107 16.99 -8.05 5.29
C ILE A 107 18.39 -8.65 5.33
N SER A 108 18.60 -9.55 6.29
CA SER A 108 19.83 -10.32 6.45
C SER A 108 19.50 -11.81 6.54
N ILE A 109 20.39 -12.65 6.03
CA ILE A 109 20.27 -14.10 6.07
C ILE A 109 21.58 -14.67 6.62
N ASP A 110 21.49 -15.49 7.66
CA ASP A 110 22.65 -16.06 8.36
C ASP A 110 23.69 -14.99 8.77
N GLY A 111 23.19 -13.83 9.22
CA GLY A 111 24.00 -12.68 9.62
C GLY A 111 24.59 -11.85 8.47
N GLN A 112 24.41 -12.26 7.22
CA GLN A 112 24.86 -11.52 6.05
C GLN A 112 23.77 -10.59 5.53
N PHE A 113 24.10 -9.31 5.35
CA PHE A 113 23.19 -8.35 4.73
C PHE A 113 22.91 -8.74 3.27
N VAL A 114 21.63 -8.86 2.92
CA VAL A 114 21.19 -9.22 1.57
C VAL A 114 20.76 -7.98 0.80
N THR A 115 19.77 -7.25 1.33
CA THR A 115 19.25 -6.05 0.67
C THR A 115 18.42 -5.18 1.62
N GLY A 116 18.34 -3.90 1.28
CA GLY A 116 17.25 -3.04 1.73
C GLY A 116 16.02 -3.23 0.83
N LEU A 117 14.84 -3.21 1.43
CA LEU A 117 13.56 -3.24 0.74
C LEU A 117 12.78 -1.96 1.06
N ARG A 118 12.23 -1.33 0.01
CA ARG A 118 11.29 -0.22 0.11
C ARG A 118 10.04 -0.57 -0.68
N GLY A 119 8.88 -0.59 -0.04
CA GLY A 119 7.61 -0.95 -0.66
C GLY A 119 6.55 -1.21 0.38
N ASP A 120 5.56 -2.05 0.03
CA ASP A 120 4.43 -2.36 0.91
C ASP A 120 4.80 -3.36 2.01
N GLY A 121 5.80 -4.21 1.78
CA GLY A 121 6.26 -5.17 2.78
C GLY A 121 7.00 -6.38 2.21
N LEU A 122 7.22 -7.37 3.07
CA LEU A 122 7.89 -8.63 2.75
C LEU A 122 7.04 -9.81 3.24
N ILE A 123 6.90 -10.83 2.40
CA ILE A 123 6.33 -12.13 2.77
C ILE A 123 7.47 -13.11 2.95
N ILE A 124 7.53 -13.79 4.11
CA ILE A 124 8.38 -14.95 4.32
C ILE A 124 7.45 -16.16 4.40
N SER A 125 7.52 -17.06 3.42
CA SER A 125 6.59 -18.20 3.33
C SER A 125 7.30 -19.54 3.29
N THR A 126 6.67 -20.54 3.89
CA THR A 126 7.01 -21.96 3.69
C THR A 126 6.57 -22.44 2.30
N PRO A 127 7.00 -23.62 1.85
CA PRO A 127 6.55 -24.22 0.59
C PRO A 127 5.03 -24.42 0.56
N THR A 128 4.41 -24.76 1.69
CA THR A 128 2.94 -24.83 1.83
C THR A 128 2.27 -23.47 1.63
N GLY A 129 2.88 -22.40 2.15
CA GLY A 129 2.41 -21.03 1.97
C GLY A 129 2.72 -20.42 0.60
N SER A 130 3.50 -21.10 -0.25
CA SER A 130 3.91 -20.60 -1.56
C SER A 130 2.72 -20.31 -2.48
N THR A 131 1.66 -21.11 -2.41
CA THR A 131 0.43 -20.96 -3.19
C THR A 131 -0.60 -19.99 -2.57
N ALA A 132 -0.26 -19.35 -1.45
CA ALA A 132 -1.12 -18.38 -0.76
C ALA A 132 -0.74 -16.94 -1.17
N TYR A 133 -0.56 -16.06 -0.20
CA TYR A 133 -0.28 -14.65 -0.47
C TYR A 133 1.07 -14.44 -1.20
N SER A 134 2.04 -15.33 -0.95
CA SER A 134 3.33 -15.33 -1.67
C SER A 134 3.14 -15.41 -3.19
N MET A 135 2.27 -16.30 -3.69
CA MET A 135 1.96 -16.41 -5.12
C MET A 135 1.32 -15.13 -5.67
N ALA A 136 0.41 -14.51 -4.91
CA ALA A 136 -0.24 -13.26 -5.33
C ALA A 136 0.76 -12.10 -5.46
N ALA A 137 1.81 -12.09 -4.62
CA ALA A 137 2.91 -11.14 -4.70
C ALA A 137 4.01 -11.53 -5.72
N GLY A 138 3.79 -12.59 -6.52
CA GLY A 138 4.71 -13.02 -7.57
C GLY A 138 5.77 -14.03 -7.14
N GLY A 139 5.65 -14.59 -5.93
CA GLY A 139 6.50 -15.68 -5.44
C GLY A 139 6.29 -16.98 -6.23
N PRO A 140 7.32 -17.85 -6.31
CA PRO A 140 7.22 -19.13 -7.00
C PRO A 140 6.32 -20.12 -6.26
N ILE A 141 5.67 -21.03 -7.01
CA ILE A 141 4.96 -22.17 -6.44
C ILE A 141 5.96 -23.27 -6.11
N LEU A 142 6.01 -23.69 -4.86
CA LEU A 142 6.86 -24.78 -4.39
C LEU A 142 6.01 -26.00 -4.00
N ASN A 143 6.51 -27.19 -4.32
CA ASN A 143 5.96 -28.44 -3.80
C ASN A 143 6.21 -28.50 -2.27
N PRO A 144 5.22 -28.89 -1.44
CA PRO A 144 5.37 -29.02 0.01
C PRO A 144 6.52 -29.92 0.50
N ALA A 145 7.03 -30.82 -0.36
CA ALA A 145 8.18 -31.67 -0.07
C ALA A 145 9.54 -30.97 -0.17
N VAL A 146 9.61 -29.76 -0.75
CA VAL A 146 10.85 -28.98 -0.86
C VAL A 146 11.20 -28.40 0.52
N HIS A 147 12.46 -28.49 0.93
CA HIS A 147 12.94 -27.89 2.18
C HIS A 147 13.52 -26.50 1.93
N ALA A 148 12.65 -25.48 1.92
CA ALA A 148 13.06 -24.11 1.65
C ALA A 148 12.17 -23.07 2.36
N LEU A 149 12.68 -21.85 2.49
CA LEU A 149 11.89 -20.63 2.74
C LEU A 149 11.87 -19.76 1.49
N ILE A 150 10.81 -18.98 1.32
CA ILE A 150 10.64 -18.05 0.20
C ILE A 150 10.52 -16.64 0.78
N LEU A 151 11.33 -15.71 0.29
CA LEU A 151 11.22 -14.28 0.59
C LEU A 151 10.63 -13.59 -0.64
N THR A 152 9.41 -13.09 -0.54
CA THR A 152 8.66 -12.45 -1.62
C THR A 152 8.37 -10.99 -1.27
N PRO A 153 9.02 -10.01 -1.93
CA PRO A 153 8.70 -8.59 -1.75
C PRO A 153 7.27 -8.27 -2.21
N ILE A 154 6.58 -7.37 -1.50
CA ILE A 154 5.27 -6.82 -1.91
C ILE A 154 5.49 -5.43 -2.50
N CYS A 155 5.15 -5.26 -3.78
CA CYS A 155 5.26 -4.00 -4.53
C CYS A 155 6.58 -3.24 -4.28
N PRO A 156 7.76 -3.87 -4.48
CA PRO A 156 9.03 -3.21 -4.23
C PRO A 156 9.22 -2.02 -5.18
N HIS A 157 9.69 -0.89 -4.66
CA HIS A 157 10.04 0.31 -5.43
C HIS A 157 11.39 0.20 -6.15
N THR A 158 11.96 -1.01 -6.23
CA THR A 158 13.11 -1.36 -7.05
C THR A 158 12.75 -2.55 -7.94
N LEU A 159 12.95 -2.42 -9.25
CA LEU A 159 12.59 -3.46 -10.23
C LEU A 159 13.43 -4.75 -10.09
N THR A 160 14.52 -4.69 -9.34
CA THR A 160 15.49 -5.78 -9.14
C THR A 160 15.19 -6.65 -7.93
N ASN A 161 14.29 -6.24 -7.03
CA ASN A 161 13.93 -7.04 -5.87
C ASN A 161 12.97 -8.16 -6.30
N ARG A 162 13.55 -9.31 -6.65
CA ARG A 162 12.82 -10.52 -7.04
C ARG A 162 12.64 -11.44 -5.84
N PRO A 163 11.61 -12.31 -5.86
CA PRO A 163 11.49 -13.36 -4.87
C PRO A 163 12.73 -14.25 -4.88
N ILE A 164 13.20 -14.63 -3.69
CA ILE A 164 14.32 -15.56 -3.52
C ILE A 164 13.89 -16.78 -2.72
N VAL A 165 14.47 -17.93 -3.07
CA VAL A 165 14.27 -19.19 -2.36
C VAL A 165 15.57 -19.53 -1.66
N ILE A 166 15.50 -19.82 -0.37
CA ILE A 166 16.67 -20.09 0.49
C ILE A 166 16.49 -21.42 1.23
N PRO A 167 17.59 -22.04 1.71
CA PRO A 167 17.50 -23.25 2.52
C PRO A 167 16.55 -23.08 3.72
N GLN A 168 15.84 -24.15 4.10
CA GLN A 168 14.89 -24.10 5.21
C GLN A 168 15.57 -23.77 6.56
N GLU A 169 16.84 -24.14 6.69
CA GLU A 169 17.66 -23.99 7.89
C GLU A 169 18.17 -22.54 8.07
N ALA A 170 18.06 -21.72 7.03
CA ALA A 170 18.55 -20.35 7.05
C ALA A 170 17.82 -19.51 8.10
N HIS A 171 18.57 -18.65 8.79
CA HIS A 171 18.05 -17.69 9.74
C HIS A 171 17.84 -16.34 9.06
N VAL A 172 16.58 -15.92 8.94
CA VAL A 172 16.21 -14.66 8.29
C VAL A 172 15.95 -13.61 9.35
N ALA A 173 16.66 -12.50 9.26
CA ALA A 173 16.48 -11.34 10.12
C ALA A 173 15.97 -10.16 9.30
N VAL A 174 14.88 -9.53 9.75
CA VAL A 174 14.24 -8.39 9.09
C VAL A 174 14.13 -7.25 10.10
N MET A 175 14.80 -6.14 9.85
CA MET A 175 14.75 -4.96 10.72
C MET A 175 13.87 -3.87 10.11
N LEU A 176 12.96 -3.30 10.90
CA LEU A 176 12.19 -2.12 10.49
C LEU A 176 13.07 -0.86 10.59
N VAL A 177 13.27 -0.17 9.47
CA VAL A 177 14.08 1.06 9.41
C VAL A 177 13.22 2.32 9.38
N SER A 178 11.98 2.26 8.87
CA SER A 178 11.05 3.41 8.86
C SER A 178 10.88 3.99 10.28
N LYS A 179 11.00 5.32 10.40
CA LYS A 179 10.95 6.03 11.69
C LYS A 179 9.57 6.51 12.09
N ASP A 180 8.75 6.90 11.11
CA ASP A 180 7.50 7.65 11.34
C ASP A 180 6.25 6.87 10.93
N GLU A 181 6.42 5.74 10.23
CA GLU A 181 5.33 4.92 9.72
C GLU A 181 5.36 3.54 10.39
N GLY A 182 4.30 3.22 11.12
CA GLY A 182 4.16 1.92 11.78
C GLY A 182 4.05 0.81 10.73
N ALA A 183 4.79 -0.28 10.94
CA ALA A 183 4.59 -1.53 10.21
C ALA A 183 3.82 -2.51 11.10
N MET A 184 3.22 -3.53 10.49
CA MET A 184 2.67 -4.66 11.24
C MET A 184 3.25 -5.95 10.70
N VAL A 185 3.47 -6.90 11.59
CA VAL A 185 3.75 -8.29 11.23
C VAL A 185 2.49 -9.12 11.47
N THR A 186 2.15 -9.98 10.51
CA THR A 186 1.05 -10.93 10.63
C THR A 186 1.56 -12.34 10.39
N PHE A 187 1.09 -13.31 11.17
CA PHE A 187 1.41 -14.73 11.00
C PHE A 187 0.18 -15.44 10.47
N ASP A 188 0.30 -16.14 9.33
CA ASP A 188 -0.79 -16.90 8.68
C ASP A 188 -2.12 -16.12 8.52
N GLY A 189 -2.05 -14.81 8.29
CA GLY A 189 -3.22 -13.94 8.13
C GLY A 189 -4.01 -13.67 9.43
N GLN A 190 -3.45 -13.98 10.59
CA GLN A 190 -4.03 -13.69 11.90
C GLN A 190 -3.82 -12.21 12.30
N ALA A 191 -4.34 -11.84 13.48
CA ALA A 191 -4.24 -10.50 14.02
C ALA A 191 -2.79 -9.99 13.99
N GLY A 192 -2.61 -8.76 13.49
CA GLY A 192 -1.29 -8.16 13.33
C GLY A 192 -0.70 -7.67 14.64
N ILE A 193 0.61 -7.75 14.74
CA ILE A 193 1.42 -7.15 15.81
C ILE A 193 2.06 -5.90 15.24
N ALA A 194 1.83 -4.75 15.88
CA ALA A 194 2.47 -3.50 15.51
C ALA A 194 3.96 -3.55 15.82
N LEU A 195 4.77 -3.07 14.88
CA LEU A 195 6.22 -2.98 14.98
C LEU A 195 6.64 -1.54 15.27
N GLN A 196 7.64 -1.39 16.12
CA GLN A 196 8.33 -0.14 16.36
C GLN A 196 9.57 0.00 15.47
N PRO A 197 10.00 1.23 15.14
CA PRO A 197 11.26 1.44 14.45
C PRO A 197 12.40 0.72 15.17
N ARG A 198 13.25 0.02 14.42
CA ARG A 198 14.35 -0.83 14.89
C ARG A 198 13.96 -2.16 15.52
N ASP A 199 12.68 -2.52 15.54
CA ASP A 199 12.31 -3.90 15.86
C ASP A 199 12.94 -4.88 14.86
N LEU A 200 13.40 -6.01 15.40
CA LEU A 200 14.01 -7.10 14.66
C LEU A 200 13.05 -8.29 14.66
N ILE A 201 12.64 -8.72 13.47
CA ILE A 201 11.89 -9.95 13.27
C ILE A 201 12.86 -11.04 12.85
N GLU A 202 12.95 -12.09 13.65
CA GLU A 202 13.76 -13.27 13.37
C GLU A 202 12.85 -14.43 12.95
N VAL A 203 13.12 -15.00 11.78
CA VAL A 203 12.37 -16.12 11.21
C VAL A 203 13.31 -17.28 10.95
N ARG A 204 12.94 -18.43 11.51
CA ARG A 204 13.59 -19.72 11.30
C ARG A 204 12.56 -20.82 11.16
N ALA A 205 12.94 -21.92 10.52
CA ALA A 205 12.10 -23.10 10.53
C ALA A 205 11.88 -23.61 11.95
N SER A 206 10.62 -23.93 12.27
CA SER A 206 10.26 -24.54 13.55
C SER A 206 10.78 -25.97 13.64
N GLU A 207 11.23 -26.36 14.83
CA GLU A 207 11.55 -27.76 15.16
C GLU A 207 10.28 -28.64 15.15
N ASN A 208 9.13 -28.02 15.40
CA ASN A 208 7.84 -28.69 15.41
C ASN A 208 7.21 -28.68 14.03
N LYS A 209 7.07 -29.86 13.42
CA LYS A 209 6.43 -30.05 12.12
C LYS A 209 4.98 -30.50 12.27
N THR A 210 4.06 -29.83 11.58
CA THR A 210 2.67 -30.28 11.47
C THR A 210 2.58 -31.51 10.58
N ARG A 211 2.02 -32.60 11.10
CA ARG A 211 1.77 -33.83 10.34
C ARG A 211 0.35 -33.81 9.78
N LEU A 212 0.22 -33.86 8.46
CA LEU A 212 -1.07 -33.86 7.77
C LEU A 212 -1.32 -35.24 7.15
N ILE A 213 -2.53 -35.77 7.35
CA ILE A 213 -2.97 -37.00 6.66
C ILE A 213 -3.41 -36.61 5.26
N ARG A 214 -2.96 -37.38 4.27
CA ARG A 214 -3.30 -37.21 2.87
C ARG A 214 -3.99 -38.46 2.34
N PHE A 215 -5.10 -38.28 1.63
CA PHE A 215 -5.76 -39.37 0.91
C PHE A 215 -5.02 -39.69 -0.40
N ALA A 216 -4.85 -40.98 -0.69
CA ALA A 216 -4.05 -41.47 -1.81
C ALA A 216 -4.66 -41.16 -3.20
N ASP A 217 -5.96 -40.88 -3.26
CA ASP A 217 -6.72 -40.59 -4.47
C ASP A 217 -6.50 -39.16 -5.01
N ARG A 218 -5.76 -38.29 -4.30
CA ARG A 218 -5.52 -36.90 -4.70
C ARG A 218 -4.05 -36.53 -4.66
N THR A 219 -3.42 -36.36 -5.83
CA THR A 219 -2.03 -35.89 -5.91
C THR A 219 -1.93 -34.37 -5.78
N TYR A 220 -0.72 -33.85 -5.53
CA TYR A 220 -0.51 -32.42 -5.26
C TYR A 220 -0.76 -31.64 -6.55
N TYR A 221 -0.26 -32.18 -7.66
CA TYR A 221 -0.44 -31.60 -8.98
C TYR A 221 -1.90 -31.65 -9.45
N ASP A 222 -2.70 -32.65 -9.04
CA ASP A 222 -4.16 -32.64 -9.31
C ASP A 222 -4.84 -31.45 -8.63
N MET A 223 -4.53 -31.22 -7.35
CA MET A 223 -5.08 -30.08 -6.62
C MET A 223 -4.61 -28.75 -7.21
N LEU A 224 -3.32 -28.66 -7.57
CA LEU A 224 -2.74 -27.45 -8.15
C LEU A 224 -3.38 -27.11 -9.49
N ARG A 225 -3.50 -28.09 -10.41
CA ARG A 225 -4.19 -27.92 -11.69
C ARG A 225 -5.62 -27.46 -11.50
N LYS A 226 -6.39 -28.13 -10.63
CA LYS A 226 -7.80 -27.79 -10.37
C LYS A 226 -7.96 -26.38 -9.78
N LYS A 227 -7.07 -25.97 -8.87
CA LYS A 227 -7.15 -24.67 -8.20
C LYS A 227 -6.73 -23.51 -9.12
N LEU A 228 -5.71 -23.73 -9.94
CA LEU A 228 -5.17 -22.70 -10.84
C LEU A 228 -5.80 -22.74 -12.25
N LYS A 229 -6.70 -23.68 -12.52
CA LYS A 229 -7.26 -23.96 -13.86
C LYS A 229 -6.18 -24.13 -14.92
N TRP A 230 -5.05 -24.73 -14.54
CA TRP A 230 -3.93 -24.91 -15.47
C TRP A 230 -4.28 -25.92 -16.57
N GLY A 231 -4.26 -25.43 -17.81
CA GLY A 231 -4.54 -26.23 -19.01
C GLY A 231 -6.02 -26.21 -19.44
N GLU A 232 -6.90 -25.52 -18.73
CA GLU A 232 -8.24 -25.22 -19.24
C GLU A 232 -8.11 -24.05 -20.23
N SER A 233 -8.34 -24.32 -21.51
CA SER A 233 -8.36 -23.35 -22.61
C SER A 233 -9.78 -22.92 -22.91
#